data_AF-A0A928XTY8-F1
#
_entry.id   AF-A0A928XTY8-F1
#
_cell.length_a   1.000
_cell.length_b   1.000
_cell.length_c   1.000
_cell.angle_alpha   90.00
_cell.angle_beta   90.00
_cell.angle_gamma   90.00
#
_symmetry.space_group_name_H-M   'P 1'
#
loop_
_entity.id
_entity.type
_entity.pdbx_description
1 polymer ?
#
loop_
_entity_poly.entity_id
_entity_poly.type
_entity_poly.pdbx_seq_one_letter_code
_entity_poly.pdbx_strand_id
1 'polypeptide(L)'
;MTSAYRQGPPALPPFRVVHGPFPLRLGRILAGAGFTLVASLLLMLGLQRQELSCGGAPDSWCVVSEGVFEPQPVARFPRRELTGVSVESRWGGKGNTTEYGRPVLAVGGRGYRLREVDAERAREIAAEVERARASGTAIGVKLRQSPWLLVFGLAMLSGGLAVLRSAFRGAGRLILDVEPSERRLSVQRRVLGIPGRSTAFELFDVDEVVVEQSDERDVWKSKAGATRPVGRLILVSASGKRQELSRQSFPGRTVHLRAAAALRRGFGLEPGPLEKELDALERIRERPSWAANIGMFSLIWMGAPLGLLLGIALYGGVGLAIGAFRMQDPLSPYALVFGGGLGAVAGAALMLRLARARPPP
;
A
#
# COMPACT_ATOMS: atom_id res chain seq x y z
N MET A 1 16.62 -15.08 -70.79
CA MET A 1 15.57 -15.03 -69.75
C MET A 1 16.25 -14.78 -68.41
N THR A 2 16.54 -13.51 -68.13
CA THR A 2 17.10 -13.05 -66.85
C THR A 2 15.95 -12.99 -65.86
N SER A 3 15.96 -13.91 -64.88
CA SER A 3 15.06 -13.86 -63.73
C SER A 3 15.33 -12.57 -62.98
N ALA A 4 14.45 -11.60 -63.14
CA ALA A 4 14.46 -10.38 -62.36
C ALA A 4 14.24 -10.79 -60.91
N TYR A 5 15.34 -10.87 -60.15
CA TYR A 5 15.31 -10.95 -58.69
C TYR A 5 14.43 -9.80 -58.23
N ARG A 6 13.19 -10.14 -57.86
CA ARG A 6 12.26 -9.22 -57.22
C ARG A 6 12.97 -8.81 -55.94
N GLN A 7 13.62 -7.64 -55.97
CA GLN A 7 14.18 -7.04 -54.77
C GLN A 7 13.02 -7.01 -53.78
N GLY A 8 13.15 -7.78 -52.69
CA GLY A 8 12.17 -7.77 -51.64
C GLY A 8 11.96 -6.33 -51.16
N PRO A 9 10.80 -6.03 -50.55
CA PRO A 9 10.56 -4.72 -49.99
C PRO A 9 11.77 -4.29 -49.12
N PRO A 10 12.18 -3.01 -49.20
CA PRO A 10 13.35 -2.53 -48.47
C PRO A 10 13.23 -2.87 -46.98
N ALA A 11 14.29 -3.44 -46.40
CA ALA A 11 14.30 -3.82 -45.00
C ALA A 11 14.07 -2.57 -44.13
N LEU A 12 13.00 -2.58 -43.34
CA LEU A 12 12.68 -1.50 -42.40
C LEU A 12 13.80 -1.38 -41.34
N PRO A 13 14.18 -0.16 -40.92
CA PRO A 13 15.15 0.01 -39.85
C PRO A 13 14.57 -0.50 -38.52
N PRO A 14 15.41 -0.95 -37.58
CA PRO A 14 14.96 -1.31 -36.25
C PRO A 14 14.34 -0.11 -35.54
N PHE A 15 13.26 -0.33 -34.81
CA PHE A 15 12.55 0.73 -34.09
C PHE A 15 12.03 0.25 -32.73
N ARG A 16 11.83 1.21 -31.83
CA ARG A 16 11.37 0.97 -30.46
C ARG A 16 10.07 1.70 -30.21
N VAL A 17 9.07 0.98 -29.68
CA VAL A 17 7.81 1.55 -29.22
C VAL A 17 7.67 1.36 -27.72
N VAL A 18 7.27 2.42 -27.02
CA VAL A 18 6.96 2.37 -25.59
C VAL A 18 5.45 2.34 -25.40
N HIS A 19 4.95 1.26 -24.82
CA HIS A 19 3.53 1.06 -24.52
C HIS A 19 3.30 1.21 -23.02
N GLY A 20 2.90 2.42 -22.61
CA GLY A 20 2.76 2.83 -21.21
C GLY A 20 3.30 4.25 -20.96
N PRO A 21 3.28 4.74 -19.70
CA PRO A 21 2.82 4.06 -18.50
C PRO A 21 1.30 3.89 -18.48
N PHE A 22 0.81 2.76 -17.97
CA PHE A 22 -0.62 2.55 -17.84
C PHE A 22 -1.19 3.31 -16.63
N PRO A 23 -2.42 3.86 -16.74
CA PRO A 23 -3.05 4.63 -15.69
C PRO A 23 -3.30 3.79 -14.43
N LEU A 24 -2.57 4.11 -13.37
CA LEU A 24 -2.70 3.49 -12.05
C LEU A 24 -3.97 3.94 -11.33
N ARG A 25 -4.55 3.01 -10.54
CA ARG A 25 -5.69 3.31 -9.67
C ARG A 25 -5.19 3.90 -8.36
N LEU A 26 -4.80 5.18 -8.38
CA LEU A 26 -4.18 5.80 -7.21
C LEU A 26 -5.05 5.70 -5.95
N GLY A 27 -6.37 5.85 -6.08
CA GLY A 27 -7.29 5.65 -4.95
C GLY A 27 -7.15 4.26 -4.30
N ARG A 28 -6.89 3.20 -5.09
CA ARG A 28 -6.61 1.86 -4.55
C ARG A 28 -5.21 1.73 -3.98
N ILE A 29 -4.22 2.40 -4.57
CA ILE A 29 -2.87 2.43 -3.99
C ILE A 29 -2.94 3.07 -2.61
N LEU A 30 -3.62 4.22 -2.49
CA LEU A 30 -3.79 4.92 -1.21
C LEU A 30 -4.63 4.10 -0.22
N ALA A 31 -5.76 3.53 -0.65
CA ALA A 31 -6.58 2.67 0.21
C ALA A 31 -5.81 1.44 0.68
N GLY A 32 -5.12 0.75 -0.22
CA GLY A 32 -4.29 -0.41 0.10
C GLY A 32 -3.15 -0.06 1.06
N ALA A 33 -2.44 1.05 0.81
CA ALA A 33 -1.38 1.55 1.69
C ALA A 33 -1.92 1.92 3.09
N GLY A 34 -3.08 2.59 3.14
CA GLY A 34 -3.78 2.92 4.38
C GLY A 34 -4.16 1.67 5.16
N PHE A 35 -4.75 0.67 4.50
CA PHE A 35 -5.06 -0.62 5.12
C PHE A 35 -3.82 -1.31 5.67
N THR A 36 -2.72 -1.36 4.91
CA THR A 36 -1.47 -1.97 5.38
C THR A 36 -0.87 -1.21 6.56
N LEU A 37 -0.97 0.12 6.59
CA LEU A 37 -0.46 0.95 7.68
C LEU A 37 -1.25 0.70 8.97
N VAL A 38 -2.58 0.80 8.90
CA VAL A 38 -3.46 0.52 10.06
C VAL A 38 -3.28 -0.91 10.54
N ALA A 39 -3.17 -1.87 9.62
CA ALA A 39 -2.88 -3.26 9.95
C ALA A 39 -1.55 -3.42 10.70
N SER A 40 -0.49 -2.73 10.25
CA SER A 40 0.82 -2.76 10.90
C SER A 40 0.76 -2.20 12.32
N LEU A 41 -0.01 -1.12 12.54
CA LEU A 41 -0.25 -0.56 13.87
C LEU A 41 -1.02 -1.53 14.77
N LEU A 42 -2.09 -2.16 14.26
CA LEU A 42 -2.85 -3.17 15.02
C LEU A 42 -1.99 -4.37 15.39
N LEU A 43 -1.14 -4.83 14.47
CA LEU A 43 -0.18 -5.90 14.73
C LEU A 43 0.84 -5.49 15.79
N MET A 44 1.42 -4.30 15.68
CA MET A 44 2.37 -3.78 16.66
C MET A 44 1.73 -3.67 18.05
N LEU A 45 0.52 -3.12 18.14
CA LEU A 45 -0.25 -3.05 19.38
C LEU A 45 -0.53 -4.46 19.91
N GLY A 46 -1.07 -5.36 19.09
CA GLY A 46 -1.38 -6.73 19.47
C GLY A 46 -0.17 -7.57 19.91
N LEU A 47 1.02 -7.25 19.41
CA LEU A 47 2.27 -7.90 19.81
C LEU A 47 2.86 -7.32 21.09
N GLN A 48 2.42 -6.14 21.54
CA GLN A 48 2.94 -5.50 22.74
C GLN A 48 2.58 -6.30 24.00
N ARG A 49 3.61 -6.60 24.79
CA ARG A 49 3.55 -7.36 26.04
C ARG A 49 3.89 -6.44 27.19
N GLN A 50 3.25 -6.67 28.33
CA GLN A 50 3.64 -6.12 29.62
C GLN A 50 3.91 -7.29 30.57
N GLU A 51 5.00 -7.22 31.31
CA GLU A 51 5.41 -8.26 32.25
C GLU A 51 5.69 -7.64 33.61
N LEU A 52 5.09 -8.20 34.67
CA LEU A 52 5.43 -7.91 36.05
C LEU A 52 6.25 -9.09 36.57
N SER A 53 7.50 -8.82 36.94
CA SER A 53 8.41 -9.82 37.53
C SER A 53 8.88 -9.35 38.89
N CYS A 54 8.71 -10.16 39.94
CA CYS A 54 9.26 -9.92 41.27
C CYS A 54 9.96 -11.19 41.77
N GLY A 55 11.14 -11.03 42.38
CA GLY A 55 11.80 -12.14 43.06
C GLY A 55 11.01 -12.64 44.29
N GLY A 56 11.35 -13.83 44.80
CA GLY A 56 10.69 -14.38 46.00
C GLY A 56 11.13 -13.71 47.31
N ALA A 57 12.38 -13.25 47.40
CA ALA A 57 12.90 -12.66 48.64
C ALA A 57 12.20 -11.32 48.98
N PRO A 58 12.04 -10.97 50.28
CA PRO A 58 11.46 -9.68 50.70
C PRO A 58 12.20 -8.46 50.16
N ASP A 59 13.52 -8.56 50.03
CA ASP A 59 14.40 -7.49 49.52
C ASP A 59 14.60 -7.54 48.00
N SER A 60 13.84 -8.40 47.31
CA SER A 60 13.90 -8.47 45.85
C SER A 60 13.22 -7.27 45.19
N TRP A 61 13.59 -7.04 43.94
CA TRP A 61 12.99 -6.00 43.11
C TRP A 61 11.83 -6.54 42.30
N CYS A 62 10.77 -5.74 42.21
CA CYS A 62 9.75 -5.87 41.19
C CYS A 62 10.12 -4.99 40.00
N VAL A 63 10.00 -5.54 38.79
CA VAL A 63 10.21 -4.83 37.52
C VAL A 63 8.97 -5.01 36.67
N VAL A 64 8.36 -3.89 36.29
CA VAL A 64 7.37 -3.85 35.23
C VAL A 64 8.11 -3.55 33.94
N SER A 65 8.00 -4.43 32.97
CA SER A 65 8.61 -4.30 31.66
C SER A 65 7.55 -4.23 30.57
N GLU A 66 7.77 -3.41 29.55
CA GLU A 66 6.89 -3.29 28.39
C GLU A 66 7.68 -3.35 27.09
N GLY A 67 7.15 -4.03 26.09
CA GLY A 67 7.81 -4.09 24.78
C GLY A 67 7.12 -5.02 23.80
N VAL A 68 7.59 -5.01 22.55
CA VAL A 68 7.09 -5.90 21.49
C VAL A 68 7.97 -7.15 21.36
N PHE A 69 9.28 -6.95 21.25
CA PHE A 69 10.26 -8.03 21.10
C PHE A 69 11.10 -8.22 22.36
N GLU A 70 11.68 -7.13 22.87
CA GLU A 70 12.49 -7.11 24.09
C GLU A 70 11.82 -6.17 25.10
N PRO A 71 11.21 -6.70 26.19
CA PRO A 71 10.57 -5.89 27.20
C PRO A 71 11.60 -4.97 27.88
N GLN A 72 11.33 -3.66 27.85
CA GLN A 72 12.17 -2.66 28.51
C GLN A 72 11.55 -2.33 29.87
N PRO A 73 12.36 -2.17 30.93
CA PRO A 73 11.86 -1.83 32.26
C PRO A 73 11.26 -0.42 32.24
N VAL A 74 9.96 -0.32 32.54
CA VAL A 74 9.24 0.96 32.63
C VAL A 74 9.06 1.43 34.08
N ALA A 75 9.04 0.49 35.02
CA ALA A 75 9.02 0.79 36.44
C ALA A 75 9.78 -0.26 37.23
N ARG A 76 10.46 0.17 38.28
CA ARG A 76 11.19 -0.71 39.20
C ARG A 76 10.95 -0.23 40.63
N PHE A 77 10.57 -1.14 41.51
CA PHE A 77 10.31 -0.83 42.92
C PHE A 77 10.67 -2.04 43.81
N PRO A 78 11.09 -1.81 45.07
CA PRO A 78 11.30 -2.87 46.03
C PRO A 78 10.00 -3.65 46.31
N ARG A 79 10.08 -4.97 46.44
CA ARG A 79 8.90 -5.82 46.68
C ARG A 79 8.11 -5.41 47.92
N ARG A 80 8.80 -5.00 48.99
CA ARG A 80 8.19 -4.50 50.23
C ARG A 80 7.27 -3.28 50.04
N GLU A 81 7.44 -2.52 48.96
CA GLU A 81 6.57 -1.37 48.68
C GLU A 81 5.24 -1.78 48.05
N LEU A 82 5.10 -3.02 47.55
CA LEU A 82 3.85 -3.57 47.06
C LEU A 82 2.94 -3.92 48.23
N THR A 83 2.02 -3.02 48.56
CA THR A 83 1.10 -3.18 49.71
C THR A 83 -0.16 -3.94 49.34
N GLY A 84 -0.54 -3.99 48.07
CA GLY A 84 -1.69 -4.75 47.59
C GLY A 84 -1.95 -4.57 46.09
N VAL A 85 -3.02 -5.20 45.62
CA VAL A 85 -3.49 -5.09 44.24
C VAL A 85 -5.02 -4.96 44.21
N SER A 86 -5.52 -4.07 43.37
CA SER A 86 -6.96 -3.87 43.12
C SER A 86 -7.26 -3.96 41.62
N VAL A 87 -8.55 -3.99 41.26
CA VAL A 87 -9.00 -3.99 39.86
C VAL A 87 -9.89 -2.78 39.63
N GLU A 88 -9.49 -1.89 38.72
CA GLU A 88 -10.35 -0.84 38.17
C GLU A 88 -11.15 -1.43 37.00
N SER A 89 -12.48 -1.56 37.15
CA SER A 89 -13.37 -2.02 36.08
C SER A 89 -13.91 -0.85 35.26
N ARG A 90 -13.95 -0.99 33.93
CA ARG A 90 -14.54 -0.02 33.01
C ARG A 90 -15.40 -0.74 31.97
N TRP A 91 -16.63 -0.28 31.78
CA TRP A 91 -17.49 -0.75 30.71
C TRP A 91 -17.17 -0.01 29.40
N GLY A 92 -17.08 -0.75 28.31
CA GLY A 92 -16.76 -0.22 26.98
C GLY A 92 -17.45 -0.99 25.85
N GLY A 93 -17.16 -0.56 24.62
CA GLY A 93 -17.74 -1.12 23.40
C GLY A 93 -19.05 -0.47 22.98
N LYS A 94 -19.55 -0.83 21.79
CA LYS A 94 -20.81 -0.32 21.26
C LYS A 94 -21.97 -0.82 22.12
N GLY A 95 -22.55 0.06 22.93
CA GLY A 95 -23.62 -0.28 23.87
C GLY A 95 -23.14 -0.66 25.28
N ASN A 96 -21.86 -0.42 25.62
CA ASN A 96 -21.29 -0.72 26.94
C ASN A 96 -21.53 -2.17 27.39
N THR A 97 -21.47 -3.13 26.46
CA THR A 97 -21.77 -4.55 26.73
C THR A 97 -20.55 -5.34 27.21
N THR A 98 -19.35 -4.78 27.12
CA THR A 98 -18.11 -5.47 27.49
C THR A 98 -17.46 -4.79 28.68
N GLU A 99 -17.27 -5.54 29.77
CA GLU A 99 -16.53 -5.09 30.95
C GLU A 99 -15.04 -5.39 30.78
N TYR A 100 -14.21 -4.35 30.88
CA TYR A 100 -12.75 -4.46 30.90
C TYR A 100 -12.24 -4.18 32.31
N GLY A 101 -11.17 -4.87 32.71
CA GLY A 101 -10.52 -4.71 34.00
C GLY A 101 -9.08 -4.27 33.86
N ARG A 102 -8.64 -3.39 34.76
CA ARG A 102 -7.26 -2.93 34.85
C ARG A 102 -6.70 -3.24 36.24
N PRO A 103 -5.75 -4.16 36.37
CA PRO A 103 -5.09 -4.38 37.65
C PRO A 103 -4.28 -3.14 38.05
N VAL A 104 -4.43 -2.69 39.29
CA VAL A 104 -3.72 -1.55 39.86
C VAL A 104 -2.92 -2.02 41.06
N LEU A 105 -1.59 -1.90 40.97
CA LEU A 105 -0.67 -2.23 42.05
C LEU A 105 -0.57 -1.04 42.99
N ALA A 106 -0.80 -1.26 44.29
CA ALA A 106 -0.55 -0.25 45.32
C ALA A 106 0.94 -0.32 45.71
N VAL A 107 1.73 0.65 45.25
CA VAL A 107 3.19 0.69 45.43
C VAL A 107 3.57 2.00 46.13
N GLY A 108 4.06 1.92 47.37
CA GLY A 108 4.55 3.10 48.11
C GLY A 108 3.53 4.24 48.21
N GLY A 109 2.24 3.91 48.32
CA GLY A 109 1.14 4.89 48.36
C GLY A 109 0.68 5.42 46.98
N ARG A 110 1.25 4.93 45.87
CA ARG A 110 0.83 5.25 44.49
C ARG A 110 0.19 4.05 43.82
N GLY A 111 -0.82 4.29 42.98
CA GLY A 111 -1.43 3.26 42.13
C GLY A 111 -0.68 3.13 40.81
N TYR A 112 0.03 2.01 40.60
CA TYR A 112 0.64 1.68 39.32
C TYR A 112 -0.33 0.83 38.49
N ARG A 113 -0.82 1.40 37.40
CA ARG A 113 -1.83 0.77 36.54
C ARG A 113 -1.16 -0.17 35.54
N LEU A 114 -1.52 -1.44 35.60
CA LEU A 114 -1.17 -2.40 34.56
C LEU A 114 -2.09 -2.21 33.34
N ARG A 115 -1.82 -2.99 32.30
CA ARG A 115 -2.58 -3.01 31.06
C ARG A 115 -4.01 -3.45 31.29
N GLU A 116 -4.92 -2.85 30.53
CA GLU A 116 -6.32 -3.23 30.48
C GLU A 116 -6.48 -4.60 29.79
N VAL A 117 -7.25 -5.49 30.41
CA VAL A 117 -7.56 -6.85 29.94
C VAL A 117 -9.04 -7.15 30.21
N ASP A 118 -9.52 -8.33 29.82
CA ASP A 118 -10.87 -8.76 30.15
C ASP A 118 -11.08 -8.77 31.68
N ALA A 119 -12.26 -8.35 32.15
CA ALA A 119 -12.51 -8.14 33.58
C ALA A 119 -12.26 -9.37 34.45
N GLU A 120 -12.67 -10.56 33.99
CA GLU A 120 -12.38 -11.83 34.68
C GLU A 120 -10.88 -12.08 34.79
N ARG A 121 -10.13 -11.88 33.70
CA ARG A 121 -8.68 -12.05 33.68
C ARG A 121 -7.97 -11.06 34.59
N ALA A 122 -8.46 -9.82 34.70
CA ALA A 122 -7.93 -8.83 35.62
C ALA A 122 -8.10 -9.27 37.09
N ARG A 123 -9.27 -9.84 37.43
CA ARG A 123 -9.55 -10.38 38.77
C ARG A 123 -8.66 -11.58 39.09
N GLU A 124 -8.47 -12.50 38.13
CA GLU A 124 -7.54 -13.63 38.26
C GLU A 124 -6.11 -13.16 38.56
N ILE A 125 -5.63 -12.17 37.79
CA ILE A 125 -4.28 -11.61 37.95
C ILE A 125 -4.14 -10.93 39.31
N ALA A 126 -5.13 -10.15 39.74
CA ALA A 126 -5.12 -9.54 41.07
C ALA A 126 -5.06 -10.62 42.16
N ALA A 127 -5.87 -11.68 42.06
CA ALA A 127 -5.84 -12.79 43.01
C ALA A 127 -4.53 -13.59 42.99
N GLU A 128 -3.89 -13.75 41.83
CA GLU A 128 -2.57 -14.39 41.71
C GLU A 128 -1.47 -13.54 42.37
N VAL A 129 -1.43 -12.24 42.06
CA VAL A 129 -0.46 -11.30 42.64
C VAL A 129 -0.63 -11.21 44.15
N GLU A 130 -1.87 -11.14 44.65
CA GLU A 130 -2.15 -11.03 46.08
C GLU A 130 -1.75 -12.31 46.85
N ARG A 131 -2.05 -13.50 46.29
CA ARG A 131 -1.60 -14.78 46.87
C ARG A 131 -0.08 -14.89 46.88
N ALA A 132 0.58 -14.51 45.79
CA ALA A 132 2.04 -14.56 45.70
C ALA A 132 2.70 -13.55 46.65
N ARG A 133 2.11 -12.36 46.80
CA ARG A 133 2.51 -11.34 47.79
C ARG A 133 2.42 -11.89 49.22
N ALA A 134 1.26 -12.43 49.60
CA ALA A 134 1.01 -12.96 50.94
C ALA A 134 1.89 -14.17 51.29
N SER A 135 2.21 -15.02 50.31
CA SER A 135 3.04 -16.22 50.51
C SER A 135 4.55 -15.98 50.39
N GLY A 136 4.98 -14.77 50.00
CA GLY A 136 6.41 -14.49 49.74
C GLY A 136 6.98 -15.25 48.54
N THR A 137 6.16 -15.70 47.60
CA THR A 137 6.62 -16.42 46.39
C THR A 137 6.89 -15.45 45.24
N ALA A 138 7.72 -15.87 44.26
CA ALA A 138 8.04 -15.03 43.10
C ALA A 138 6.76 -14.69 42.29
N ILE A 139 6.67 -13.47 41.77
CA ILE A 139 5.55 -13.00 40.96
C ILE A 139 6.01 -12.94 39.51
N GLY A 140 5.29 -13.59 38.60
CA GLY A 140 5.62 -13.62 37.18
C GLY A 140 4.36 -13.54 36.32
N VAL A 141 3.83 -12.33 36.12
CA VAL A 141 2.59 -12.12 35.37
C VAL A 141 2.90 -11.54 34.00
N LYS A 142 2.41 -12.22 32.95
CA LYS A 142 2.51 -11.76 31.56
C LYS A 142 1.14 -11.32 31.06
N LEU A 143 1.03 -10.04 30.75
CA LEU A 143 -0.13 -9.40 30.16
C LEU A 143 0.09 -9.28 28.65
N ARG A 144 -0.75 -9.94 27.86
CA ARG A 144 -0.76 -9.83 26.40
C ARG A 144 -1.99 -9.04 25.98
N GLN A 145 -1.88 -8.35 24.85
CA GLN A 145 -3.05 -7.74 24.21
C GLN A 145 -4.01 -8.81 23.69
N SER A 146 -5.24 -8.38 23.43
CA SER A 146 -6.26 -9.25 22.85
C SER A 146 -5.76 -9.89 21.55
N PRO A 147 -5.81 -11.24 21.41
CA PRO A 147 -5.36 -11.92 20.20
C PRO A 147 -6.18 -11.52 18.97
N TRP A 148 -7.40 -10.99 19.17
CA TRP A 148 -8.22 -10.45 18.11
C TRP A 148 -7.56 -9.28 17.37
N LEU A 149 -6.76 -8.44 18.04
CA LEU A 149 -6.02 -7.37 17.37
C LEU A 149 -5.03 -7.93 16.34
N LEU A 150 -4.40 -9.06 16.64
CA LEU A 150 -3.51 -9.74 15.70
C LEU A 150 -4.29 -10.34 14.53
N VAL A 151 -5.43 -10.99 14.80
CA VAL A 151 -6.29 -11.56 13.75
C VAL A 151 -6.81 -10.47 12.81
N PHE A 152 -7.37 -9.39 13.36
CA PHE A 152 -7.83 -8.24 12.57
C PHE A 152 -6.69 -7.56 11.82
N GLY A 153 -5.53 -7.38 12.48
CA GLY A 153 -4.32 -6.84 11.85
C GLY A 153 -3.88 -7.68 10.66
N LEU A 154 -3.76 -9.00 10.80
CA LEU A 154 -3.39 -9.90 9.70
C LEU A 154 -4.41 -9.92 8.56
N ALA A 155 -5.70 -9.91 8.89
CA ALA A 155 -6.77 -9.86 7.89
C ALA A 155 -6.74 -8.54 7.10
N MET A 156 -6.60 -7.40 7.79
CA MET A 156 -6.45 -6.08 7.15
C MET A 156 -5.16 -5.98 6.33
N LEU A 157 -4.04 -6.53 6.81
CA LEU A 157 -2.78 -6.56 6.08
C LEU A 157 -2.94 -7.32 4.77
N SER A 158 -3.53 -8.51 4.83
CA SER A 158 -3.78 -9.37 3.66
C SER A 158 -4.70 -8.68 2.66
N GLY A 159 -5.78 -8.06 3.13
CA GLY A 159 -6.68 -7.26 2.29
C GLY A 159 -5.97 -6.07 1.64
N GLY A 160 -5.19 -5.31 2.42
CA GLY A 160 -4.40 -4.18 1.94
C GLY A 160 -3.39 -4.59 0.86
N LEU A 161 -2.66 -5.69 1.09
CA LEU A 161 -1.72 -6.25 0.12
C LEU A 161 -2.42 -6.76 -1.15
N ALA A 162 -3.61 -7.38 -1.03
CA ALA A 162 -4.41 -7.80 -2.18
C ALA A 162 -4.87 -6.60 -3.02
N VAL A 163 -5.32 -5.52 -2.36
CA VAL A 163 -5.69 -4.26 -3.02
C VAL A 163 -4.48 -3.62 -3.70
N LEU A 164 -3.34 -3.52 -3.02
CA LEU A 164 -2.09 -2.99 -3.59
C LEU A 164 -1.64 -3.82 -4.80
N ARG A 165 -1.59 -5.14 -4.68
CA ARG A 165 -1.26 -6.06 -5.78
C ARG A 165 -2.17 -5.81 -6.98
N SER A 166 -3.48 -5.65 -6.77
CA SER A 166 -4.41 -5.34 -7.85
C SER A 166 -4.14 -3.97 -8.48
N ALA A 167 -3.82 -2.96 -7.67
CA ALA A 167 -3.57 -1.60 -8.13
C ALA A 167 -2.26 -1.50 -8.94
N PHE A 168 -1.25 -2.30 -8.58
CA PHE A 168 0.02 -2.39 -9.27
C PHE A 168 0.02 -3.36 -10.47
N ARG A 169 -1.07 -4.09 -10.77
CA ARG A 169 -1.13 -4.96 -11.97
C ARG A 169 -0.84 -4.20 -13.26
N GLY A 170 -1.33 -2.97 -13.36
CA GLY A 170 -1.07 -2.06 -14.48
C GLY A 170 0.25 -1.29 -14.37
N ALA A 171 1.02 -1.44 -13.30
CA ALA A 171 2.25 -0.68 -13.14
C ALA A 171 3.31 -1.12 -14.15
N GLY A 172 3.92 -0.11 -14.77
CA GLY A 172 5.03 -0.26 -15.71
C GLY A 172 4.71 0.21 -17.12
N ARG A 173 5.62 -0.16 -18.02
CA ARG A 173 5.56 0.04 -19.46
C ARG A 173 6.04 -1.23 -20.15
N LEU A 174 5.48 -1.53 -21.31
CA LEU A 174 6.04 -2.52 -22.22
C LEU A 174 6.96 -1.79 -23.20
N ILE A 175 8.16 -2.30 -23.37
CA ILE A 175 9.09 -1.87 -24.41
C ILE A 175 9.00 -2.91 -25.52
N LEU A 176 8.65 -2.43 -26.70
CA LEU A 176 8.51 -3.23 -27.92
C LEU A 176 9.72 -2.87 -28.78
N ASP A 177 10.72 -3.74 -28.81
CA ASP A 177 11.88 -3.59 -29.68
C ASP A 177 11.65 -4.43 -30.93
N VAL A 178 11.55 -3.77 -32.08
CA VAL A 178 11.29 -4.39 -33.38
C VAL A 178 12.60 -4.44 -34.16
N GLU A 179 12.99 -5.62 -34.58
CA GLU A 179 14.16 -5.89 -35.41
C GLU A 179 13.70 -6.54 -36.72
N PRO A 180 13.38 -5.73 -37.75
CA PRO A 180 12.79 -6.24 -38.99
C PRO A 180 13.72 -7.16 -39.78
N SER A 181 15.03 -6.92 -39.72
CA SER A 181 16.06 -7.76 -40.36
C SER A 181 16.07 -9.19 -39.81
N GLU A 182 15.90 -9.35 -38.50
CA GLU A 182 15.80 -10.65 -37.83
C GLU A 182 14.37 -11.20 -37.79
N ARG A 183 13.40 -10.46 -38.34
CA ARG A 183 11.97 -10.77 -38.25
C ARG A 183 11.56 -11.04 -36.80
N ARG A 184 12.01 -10.19 -35.89
CA ARG A 184 11.84 -10.42 -34.44
C ARG A 184 11.26 -9.20 -33.76
N LEU A 185 10.27 -9.44 -32.89
CA LEU A 185 9.75 -8.48 -31.95
C LEU A 185 10.06 -8.97 -30.54
N SER A 186 10.74 -8.16 -29.74
CA SER A 186 10.90 -8.44 -28.32
C SER A 186 10.04 -7.51 -27.48
N VAL A 187 9.34 -8.09 -26.52
CA VAL A 187 8.45 -7.39 -25.59
C VAL A 187 9.03 -7.53 -24.19
N GLN A 188 9.53 -6.43 -23.65
CA GLN A 188 10.06 -6.37 -22.30
C GLN A 188 9.16 -5.51 -21.41
N ARG A 189 8.65 -6.10 -20.32
CA ARG A 189 7.97 -5.32 -19.29
C ARG A 189 8.99 -4.64 -18.38
N ARG A 190 8.86 -3.33 -18.16
CA ARG A 190 9.61 -2.60 -17.11
C ARG A 190 8.67 -2.03 -16.06
N VAL A 191 8.91 -2.35 -14.79
CA VAL A 191 8.12 -1.85 -13.65
C VAL A 191 9.02 -0.94 -12.83
N LEU A 192 8.66 0.33 -12.70
CA LEU A 192 9.45 1.34 -11.96
C LEU A 192 10.94 1.39 -12.40
N GLY A 193 11.21 1.19 -13.69
CA GLY A 193 12.57 1.19 -14.23
C GLY A 193 13.28 -0.17 -14.19
N ILE A 194 12.81 -1.11 -13.36
CA ILE A 194 13.40 -2.45 -13.23
C ILE A 194 12.94 -3.30 -14.44
N PRO A 195 13.87 -3.86 -15.23
CA PRO A 195 13.53 -4.74 -16.34
C PRO A 195 13.00 -6.08 -15.83
N GLY A 196 11.87 -6.51 -16.38
CA GLY A 196 11.29 -7.82 -16.14
C GLY A 196 11.60 -8.80 -17.29
N ARG A 197 10.86 -9.91 -17.31
CA ARG A 197 10.97 -10.95 -18.34
C ARG A 197 10.73 -10.36 -19.73
N SER A 198 11.64 -10.64 -20.66
CA SER A 198 11.48 -10.38 -22.09
C SER A 198 10.86 -11.59 -22.77
N THR A 199 9.94 -11.37 -23.70
CA THR A 199 9.36 -12.40 -24.57
C THR A 199 9.62 -12.01 -26.01
N ALA A 200 10.21 -12.91 -26.78
CA ALA A 200 10.42 -12.70 -28.21
C ALA A 200 9.31 -13.36 -29.02
N PHE A 201 9.00 -12.74 -30.14
CA PHE A 201 7.97 -13.12 -31.08
C PHE A 201 8.59 -13.04 -32.48
N GLU A 202 8.33 -14.05 -33.30
CA GLU A 202 8.66 -13.98 -34.72
C GLU A 202 7.63 -13.10 -35.43
N LEU A 203 8.10 -12.18 -36.25
CA LEU A 203 7.31 -11.26 -37.07
C LEU A 203 7.21 -11.84 -38.48
N PHE A 204 5.99 -12.12 -38.92
CA PHE A 204 5.71 -12.51 -40.29
C PHE A 204 4.67 -11.56 -40.87
N ASP A 205 5.06 -10.79 -41.89
CA ASP A 205 4.21 -9.97 -42.75
C ASP A 205 3.03 -9.31 -42.01
N VAL A 206 3.36 -8.40 -41.07
CA VAL A 206 2.37 -7.67 -40.27
C VAL A 206 1.58 -6.74 -41.18
N ASP A 207 0.29 -7.02 -41.34
CA ASP A 207 -0.61 -6.27 -42.21
C ASP A 207 -1.50 -5.30 -41.39
N GLU A 208 -1.84 -5.70 -40.16
CA GLU A 208 -2.66 -4.89 -39.28
C GLU A 208 -2.17 -4.95 -37.82
N VAL A 209 -2.33 -3.82 -37.12
CA VAL A 209 -2.16 -3.72 -35.67
C VAL A 209 -3.51 -3.35 -35.07
N VAL A 210 -4.08 -4.25 -34.28
CA VAL A 210 -5.41 -4.12 -33.68
C VAL A 210 -5.30 -3.91 -32.17
N VAL A 211 -6.13 -3.02 -31.64
CA VAL A 211 -6.34 -2.87 -30.19
C VAL A 211 -7.59 -3.67 -29.82
N GLU A 212 -7.41 -4.81 -29.19
CA GLU A 212 -8.53 -5.55 -28.65
C GLU A 212 -8.92 -4.94 -27.30
N GLN A 213 -10.16 -4.46 -27.21
CA GLN A 213 -10.71 -3.87 -26.00
C GLN A 213 -11.61 -4.86 -25.28
N SER A 214 -11.53 -4.86 -23.95
CA SER A 214 -12.40 -5.64 -23.08
C SER A 214 -12.66 -4.85 -21.80
N ASP A 215 -13.65 -5.29 -21.01
CA ASP A 215 -13.88 -4.72 -19.70
C ASP A 215 -13.04 -5.40 -18.62
N GLU A 216 -12.49 -4.61 -17.70
CA GLU A 216 -11.73 -5.14 -16.57
C GLU A 216 -12.63 -5.97 -15.65
N ARG A 217 -12.35 -7.28 -15.55
CA ARG A 217 -12.96 -8.15 -14.53
C ARG A 217 -12.24 -7.92 -13.20
N ASP A 218 -12.92 -7.20 -12.32
CA ASP A 218 -12.33 -6.70 -11.09
C ASP A 218 -13.19 -7.10 -9.90
N VAL A 219 -12.64 -7.95 -9.03
CA VAL A 219 -13.33 -8.50 -7.84
C VAL A 219 -13.67 -7.40 -6.83
N TRP A 220 -12.94 -6.28 -6.87
CA TRP A 220 -13.15 -5.12 -5.99
C TRP A 220 -14.04 -4.05 -6.61
N LYS A 221 -14.78 -4.38 -7.68
CA LYS A 221 -15.70 -3.44 -8.33
C LYS A 221 -17.00 -3.37 -7.52
N SER A 222 -17.42 -2.16 -7.16
CA SER A 222 -18.77 -1.97 -6.62
C SER A 222 -19.80 -2.25 -7.72
N LYS A 223 -20.98 -2.78 -7.35
CA LYS A 223 -22.06 -3.07 -8.32
C LYS A 223 -22.46 -1.84 -9.16
N ALA A 224 -22.30 -0.63 -8.61
CA ALA A 224 -22.63 0.63 -9.26
C ALA A 224 -21.47 1.26 -10.08
N GLY A 225 -20.27 0.66 -10.10
CA GLY A 225 -19.14 1.23 -10.82
C GLY A 225 -19.24 1.03 -12.34
N ALA A 226 -18.87 2.04 -13.13
CA ALA A 226 -18.65 1.87 -14.57
C ALA A 226 -17.56 0.80 -14.81
N THR A 227 -17.73 -0.04 -15.84
CA THR A 227 -16.63 -0.93 -16.28
C THR A 227 -15.48 -0.07 -16.77
N ARG A 228 -14.26 -0.51 -16.48
CA ARG A 228 -13.07 0.18 -16.95
C ARG A 228 -12.60 -0.51 -18.24
N PRO A 229 -12.43 0.24 -19.35
CA PRO A 229 -11.88 -0.33 -20.55
C PRO A 229 -10.42 -0.71 -20.30
N VAL A 230 -10.09 -1.95 -20.60
CA VAL A 230 -8.73 -2.46 -20.71
C VAL A 230 -8.51 -2.90 -22.15
N GLY A 231 -7.27 -2.97 -22.57
CA GLY A 231 -6.94 -3.42 -23.91
C GLY A 231 -5.61 -4.15 -23.98
N ARG A 232 -5.37 -4.76 -25.13
CA ARG A 232 -4.09 -5.37 -25.50
C ARG A 232 -3.84 -5.19 -26.98
N LEU A 233 -2.57 -5.20 -27.34
CA LEU A 233 -2.14 -5.09 -28.74
C LEU A 233 -2.09 -6.48 -29.36
N ILE A 234 -2.67 -6.59 -30.55
CA ILE A 234 -2.64 -7.80 -31.38
C ILE A 234 -2.03 -7.40 -32.72
N LEU A 235 -1.02 -8.16 -33.14
CA LEU A 235 -0.53 -8.10 -34.51
C LEU A 235 -1.30 -9.11 -35.35
N VAL A 236 -1.75 -8.68 -36.52
CA VAL A 236 -2.40 -9.54 -37.51
C VAL A 236 -1.50 -9.61 -38.72
N SER A 237 -1.08 -10.81 -39.07
CA SER A 237 -0.31 -11.05 -40.29
C SER A 237 -1.20 -11.06 -41.53
N ALA A 238 -0.62 -10.94 -42.71
CA ALA A 238 -1.31 -11.09 -44.00
C ALA A 238 -2.05 -12.45 -44.13
N SER A 239 -1.61 -13.49 -43.42
CA SER A 239 -2.30 -14.79 -43.36
C SER A 239 -3.55 -14.81 -42.47
N GLY A 240 -3.87 -13.70 -41.80
CA GLY A 240 -4.93 -13.61 -40.80
C GLY A 240 -4.55 -14.15 -39.42
N LYS A 241 -3.33 -14.71 -39.24
CA LYS A 241 -2.85 -15.17 -37.93
C LYS A 241 -2.76 -13.99 -36.95
N ARG A 242 -3.42 -14.14 -35.80
CA ARG A 242 -3.44 -13.15 -34.71
C ARG A 242 -2.39 -13.51 -33.65
N GLN A 243 -1.57 -12.53 -33.28
CA GLN A 243 -0.50 -12.69 -32.31
C GLN A 243 -0.62 -11.63 -31.21
N GLU A 244 -0.91 -12.09 -30.00
CA GLU A 244 -1.06 -11.23 -28.83
C GLU A 244 0.31 -10.81 -28.28
N LEU A 245 0.57 -9.50 -28.20
CA LEU A 245 1.83 -8.99 -27.66
C LEU A 245 1.92 -9.11 -26.13
N SER A 246 0.77 -9.23 -25.47
CA SER A 246 0.69 -9.42 -24.04
C SER A 246 -0.48 -10.33 -23.67
N ARG A 247 -0.21 -11.32 -22.80
CA ARG A 247 -1.25 -12.20 -22.24
C ARG A 247 -2.28 -11.47 -21.37
N GLN A 248 -1.90 -10.32 -20.83
CA GLN A 248 -2.74 -9.52 -19.93
C GLN A 248 -3.24 -8.28 -20.66
N SER A 249 -4.49 -7.90 -20.40
CA SER A 249 -5.02 -6.59 -20.81
C SER A 249 -4.64 -5.54 -19.77
N PHE A 250 -4.22 -4.37 -20.25
CA PHE A 250 -3.82 -3.25 -19.41
C PHE A 250 -4.85 -2.11 -19.50
N PRO A 251 -5.00 -1.29 -18.45
CA PRO A 251 -5.94 -0.18 -18.51
C PRO A 251 -5.44 0.91 -19.44
N GLY A 252 -6.38 1.64 -20.02
CA GLY A 252 -6.13 2.92 -20.67
C GLY A 252 -6.17 2.89 -22.19
N ARG A 253 -7.28 3.35 -22.78
CA ARG A 253 -7.58 3.27 -24.21
C ARG A 253 -6.58 4.07 -25.03
N THR A 254 -6.35 5.33 -24.65
CA THR A 254 -5.44 6.24 -25.37
C THR A 254 -4.01 5.70 -25.40
N VAL A 255 -3.57 5.03 -24.33
CA VAL A 255 -2.23 4.41 -24.26
C VAL A 255 -2.07 3.28 -25.28
N HIS A 256 -3.11 2.46 -25.47
CA HIS A 256 -3.10 1.39 -26.48
C HIS A 256 -3.12 1.95 -27.89
N LEU A 257 -3.98 2.93 -28.17
CA LEU A 257 -4.06 3.56 -29.49
C LEU A 257 -2.74 4.23 -29.88
N ARG A 258 -2.08 4.95 -28.96
CA ARG A 258 -0.75 5.54 -29.21
C ARG A 258 0.29 4.49 -29.58
N ALA A 259 0.32 3.38 -28.85
CA ALA A 259 1.28 2.30 -29.11
C ALA A 259 0.96 1.59 -30.44
N ALA A 260 -0.32 1.35 -30.75
CA ALA A 260 -0.75 0.79 -32.01
C ALA A 260 -0.39 1.71 -33.19
N ALA A 261 -0.70 3.01 -33.11
CA ALA A 261 -0.33 3.99 -34.14
C ALA A 261 1.20 4.12 -34.32
N ALA A 262 1.98 4.01 -33.24
CA ALA A 262 3.43 3.99 -33.31
C ALA A 262 3.97 2.71 -33.99
N LEU A 263 3.40 1.54 -33.70
CA LEU A 263 3.73 0.30 -34.38
C LEU A 263 3.35 0.35 -35.86
N ARG A 264 2.14 0.82 -36.21
CA ARG A 264 1.68 0.97 -37.59
C ARG A 264 2.63 1.83 -38.41
N ARG A 265 3.00 3.00 -37.87
CA ARG A 265 4.01 3.87 -38.50
C ARG A 265 5.37 3.20 -38.64
N GLY A 266 5.83 2.46 -37.62
CA GLY A 266 7.08 1.72 -37.69
C GLY A 266 7.08 0.60 -38.73
N PHE A 267 5.93 -0.04 -38.96
CA PHE A 267 5.72 -1.03 -40.01
C PHE A 267 5.42 -0.41 -41.40
N GLY A 268 5.33 0.92 -41.52
CA GLY A 268 5.00 1.58 -42.77
C GLY A 268 3.54 1.42 -43.22
N LEU A 269 2.63 1.08 -42.30
CA LEU A 269 1.21 0.96 -42.59
C LEU A 269 0.56 2.34 -42.73
N GLU A 270 -0.36 2.48 -43.68
CA GLU A 270 -1.08 3.74 -43.87
C GLU A 270 -1.94 4.11 -42.64
N PRO A 271 -2.10 5.42 -42.33
CA PRO A 271 -2.99 5.85 -41.26
C PRO A 271 -4.42 5.39 -41.50
N GLY A 272 -5.03 4.78 -40.49
CA GLY A 272 -6.38 4.21 -40.57
C GLY A 272 -7.39 4.89 -39.64
N PRO A 273 -8.51 4.20 -39.35
CA PRO A 273 -9.53 4.66 -38.40
C PRO A 273 -8.99 4.85 -36.97
N LEU A 274 -8.00 4.05 -36.59
CA LEU A 274 -7.39 4.05 -35.26
C LEU A 274 -6.72 5.40 -34.94
N GLU A 275 -5.96 5.95 -35.89
CA GLU A 275 -5.28 7.24 -35.76
C GLU A 275 -6.29 8.38 -35.65
N LYS A 276 -7.38 8.34 -36.41
CA LYS A 276 -8.48 9.33 -36.31
C LYS A 276 -9.14 9.30 -34.92
N GLU A 277 -9.34 8.10 -34.37
CA GLU A 277 -9.87 7.92 -33.03
C GLU A 277 -8.91 8.46 -31.96
N LEU A 278 -7.61 8.18 -32.10
CA LEU A 278 -6.58 8.72 -31.22
C LEU A 278 -6.58 10.25 -31.23
N ASP A 279 -6.61 10.88 -32.41
CA ASP A 279 -6.63 12.33 -32.55
C ASP A 279 -7.90 12.96 -31.95
N ALA A 280 -9.03 12.25 -31.99
CA ALA A 280 -10.25 12.69 -31.35
C ALA A 280 -10.11 12.67 -29.82
N LEU A 281 -9.57 11.58 -29.25
CA LEU A 281 -9.38 11.44 -27.81
C LEU A 281 -8.32 12.40 -27.24
N GLU A 282 -7.24 12.67 -27.97
CA GLU A 282 -6.18 13.58 -27.51
C GLU A 282 -6.63 15.04 -27.42
N ARG A 283 -7.66 15.41 -28.19
CA ARG A 283 -8.29 16.73 -28.11
C ARG A 283 -9.14 16.89 -26.84
N ILE A 284 -9.60 15.80 -26.25
CA ILE A 284 -10.40 15.84 -25.02
C ILE A 284 -9.46 15.94 -23.81
N ARG A 285 -9.60 17.00 -23.02
CA ARG A 285 -8.84 17.22 -21.78
C ARG A 285 -9.78 17.06 -20.58
N GLU A 286 -9.75 15.90 -19.94
CA GLU A 286 -10.62 15.63 -18.79
C GLU A 286 -9.86 15.77 -17.47
N ARG A 287 -10.51 16.39 -16.48
CA ARG A 287 -10.06 16.29 -15.09
C ARG A 287 -10.56 14.97 -14.50
N PRO A 288 -9.85 14.37 -13.53
CA PRO A 288 -10.37 13.23 -12.80
C PRO A 288 -11.76 13.54 -12.23
N SER A 289 -12.70 12.60 -12.28
CA SER A 289 -14.08 12.82 -11.82
C SER A 289 -14.17 13.36 -10.39
N TRP A 290 -13.33 12.87 -9.48
CA TRP A 290 -13.25 13.35 -8.10
C TRP A 290 -12.76 14.80 -7.98
N ALA A 291 -12.01 15.30 -8.95
CA ALA A 291 -11.45 16.66 -8.99
C ALA A 291 -12.22 17.61 -9.92
N ALA A 292 -13.12 17.08 -10.76
CA ALA A 292 -13.87 17.87 -11.74
C ALA A 292 -14.76 18.93 -11.06
N ASN A 293 -15.34 18.59 -9.91
CA ASN A 293 -16.25 19.45 -9.15
C ASN A 293 -15.59 20.12 -7.93
N ILE A 294 -14.32 19.84 -7.68
CA ILE A 294 -13.60 20.37 -6.51
C ILE A 294 -12.71 21.53 -6.97
N GLY A 295 -12.91 22.70 -6.37
CA GLY A 295 -12.06 23.86 -6.62
C GLY A 295 -10.60 23.58 -6.26
N MET A 296 -9.67 24.21 -6.99
CA MET A 296 -8.22 24.04 -6.76
C MET A 296 -7.80 24.37 -5.33
N PHE A 297 -8.46 25.35 -4.70
CA PHE A 297 -8.29 25.69 -3.29
C PHE A 297 -8.64 24.51 -2.37
N SER A 298 -9.81 23.89 -2.56
CA SER A 298 -10.25 22.74 -1.75
C SER A 298 -9.31 21.54 -1.89
N LEU A 299 -8.72 21.32 -3.07
CA LEU A 299 -7.72 20.27 -3.28
C LEU A 299 -6.45 20.50 -2.47
N ILE A 300 -5.95 21.75 -2.45
CA ILE A 300 -4.81 22.15 -1.61
C ILE A 300 -5.17 21.96 -0.14
N TRP A 301 -6.38 22.37 0.24
CA TRP A 301 -6.85 22.32 1.62
C TRP A 301 -7.12 20.92 2.15
N MET A 302 -7.44 19.96 1.29
CA MET A 302 -7.44 18.54 1.65
C MET A 302 -6.02 17.96 1.66
N GLY A 303 -5.20 18.32 0.67
CA GLY A 303 -3.85 17.77 0.52
C GLY A 303 -2.90 18.15 1.64
N ALA A 304 -2.94 19.40 2.11
CA ALA A 304 -2.00 19.90 3.12
C ALA A 304 -2.17 19.22 4.50
N PRO A 305 -3.38 19.11 5.10
CA PRO A 305 -3.54 18.41 6.39
C PRO A 305 -3.21 16.92 6.31
N LEU A 306 -3.62 16.25 5.23
CA LEU A 306 -3.27 14.83 5.00
C LEU A 306 -1.76 14.64 4.89
N GLY A 307 -1.11 15.51 4.12
CA GLY A 307 0.35 15.52 3.99
C GLY A 307 1.05 15.79 5.31
N LEU A 308 0.57 16.75 6.10
CA LEU A 308 1.09 17.09 7.42
C LEU A 308 1.05 15.89 8.37
N LEU A 309 -0.11 15.25 8.49
CA LEU A 309 -0.29 14.09 9.37
C LEU A 309 0.60 12.92 8.95
N LEU A 310 0.65 12.63 7.64
CA LEU A 310 1.51 11.57 7.11
C LEU A 310 3.00 11.87 7.34
N GLY A 311 3.41 13.13 7.18
CA GLY A 311 4.78 13.56 7.41
C GLY A 311 5.20 13.44 8.88
N ILE A 312 4.34 13.85 9.81
CA ILE A 312 4.55 13.65 11.26
C ILE A 312 4.63 12.15 11.59
N ALA A 313 3.72 11.34 11.04
CA ALA A 313 3.69 9.90 11.29
C ALA A 313 4.95 9.20 10.77
N LEU A 314 5.41 9.54 9.56
CA LEU A 314 6.65 9.00 8.99
C LEU A 314 7.88 9.44 9.80
N TYR A 315 7.96 10.71 10.19
CA TYR A 315 9.05 11.22 11.01
C TYR A 315 9.12 10.51 12.38
N GLY A 316 7.98 10.42 13.07
CA GLY A 316 7.88 9.71 14.35
C GLY A 316 8.18 8.22 14.23
N GLY A 317 7.67 7.57 13.18
CA GLY A 317 7.91 6.15 12.92
C GLY A 317 9.38 5.83 12.63
N VAL A 318 10.05 6.64 11.80
CA VAL A 318 11.49 6.50 11.55
C VAL A 318 12.29 6.73 12.82
N GLY A 319 11.98 7.78 13.59
CA GLY A 319 12.66 8.06 14.84
C GLY A 319 12.48 6.98 15.91
N LEU A 320 11.28 6.39 16.02
CA LEU A 320 11.02 5.22 16.86
C LEU A 320 11.85 4.01 16.39
N ALA A 321 11.89 3.76 15.07
CA ALA A 321 12.61 2.62 14.51
C ALA A 321 14.14 2.68 14.75
N ILE A 322 14.72 3.87 14.76
CA ILE A 322 16.15 4.08 15.06
C ILE A 322 16.44 4.31 16.55
N GLY A 323 15.42 4.24 17.42
CA GLY A 323 15.56 4.47 18.87
C GLY A 323 15.80 5.92 19.27
N ALA A 324 15.61 6.88 18.36
CA ALA A 324 15.74 8.30 18.65
C ALA A 324 14.56 8.86 19.46
N PHE A 325 13.39 8.20 19.41
CA PHE A 325 12.19 8.61 20.16
C PHE A 325 11.67 7.47 21.03
N ARG A 326 10.99 7.84 22.12
CA ARG A 326 10.15 6.97 22.93
C ARG A 326 8.69 7.30 22.68
N MET A 327 7.78 6.34 22.81
CA MET A 327 6.34 6.57 22.62
C MET A 327 5.74 7.63 23.56
N GLN A 328 6.42 7.91 24.69
CA GLN A 328 5.98 8.88 25.69
C GLN A 328 6.55 10.28 25.45
N ASP A 329 7.45 10.44 24.49
CA ASP A 329 8.06 11.75 24.22
C ASP A 329 7.00 12.70 23.64
N PRO A 330 6.93 13.95 24.13
CA PRO A 330 6.04 14.94 23.54
C PRO A 330 6.43 15.20 22.09
N LEU A 331 5.46 15.60 21.28
CA LEU A 331 5.67 15.90 19.87
C LEU A 331 6.74 17.00 19.74
N SER A 332 7.92 16.65 19.23
CA SER A 332 9.02 17.61 19.12
C SER A 332 8.69 18.74 18.12
N PRO A 333 9.14 19.98 18.35
CA PRO A 333 9.00 21.07 17.37
C PRO A 333 9.56 20.70 15.99
N TYR A 334 10.62 19.89 15.95
CA TYR A 334 11.19 19.36 14.71
C TYR A 334 10.24 18.43 13.96
N ALA A 335 9.47 17.60 14.67
CA ALA A 335 8.43 16.77 14.05
C ALA A 335 7.35 17.63 13.37
N LEU A 336 6.98 18.76 13.96
CA LEU A 336 6.01 19.69 13.38
C LEU A 336 6.58 20.43 12.16
N VAL A 337 7.79 20.98 12.26
CA VAL A 337 8.39 21.78 11.18
C VAL A 337 8.84 20.90 10.02
N PHE A 338 9.64 19.87 10.29
CA PHE A 338 10.18 19.01 9.23
C PHE A 338 9.20 17.93 8.81
N GLY A 339 8.60 17.21 9.76
CA GLY A 339 7.59 16.20 9.44
C GLY A 339 6.32 16.85 8.89
N GLY A 340 5.71 17.74 9.68
CA GLY A 340 4.45 18.38 9.33
C GLY A 340 4.56 19.36 8.16
N GLY A 341 5.54 20.28 8.19
CA GLY A 341 5.71 21.30 7.15
C GLY A 341 6.02 20.73 5.77
N LEU A 342 7.05 19.88 5.66
CA LEU A 342 7.39 19.24 4.38
C LEU A 342 6.27 18.30 3.90
N GLY A 343 5.64 17.59 4.84
CA GLY A 343 4.47 16.75 4.56
C GLY A 343 3.33 17.55 3.93
N ALA A 344 2.99 18.71 4.49
CA ALA A 344 1.90 19.56 4.00
C ALA A 344 2.15 20.05 2.56
N VAL A 345 3.36 20.55 2.29
CA VAL A 345 3.76 21.03 0.95
C VAL A 345 3.71 19.90 -0.06
N ALA A 346 4.27 18.73 0.28
CA ALA A 346 4.24 17.57 -0.58
C ALA A 346 2.81 17.08 -0.86
N GLY A 347 1.94 17.08 0.16
CA GLY A 347 0.53 16.72 0.05
C GLY A 347 -0.25 17.64 -0.88
N ALA A 348 -0.08 18.96 -0.74
CA ALA A 348 -0.70 19.95 -1.63
C ALA A 348 -0.20 19.81 -3.07
N ALA A 349 1.11 19.72 -3.26
CA ALA A 349 1.71 19.55 -4.59
C ALA A 349 1.25 18.26 -5.27
N LEU A 350 1.13 17.17 -4.50
CA LEU A 350 0.60 15.89 -4.99
C LEU A 350 -0.85 16.04 -5.44
N MET A 351 -1.74 16.61 -4.62
CA MET A 351 -3.15 16.79 -4.98
C MET A 351 -3.32 17.62 -6.25
N LEU A 352 -2.58 18.73 -6.36
CA LEU A 352 -2.58 19.56 -7.57
C LEU A 352 -2.12 18.78 -8.80
N ARG A 353 -1.04 18.00 -8.68
CA ARG A 353 -0.52 17.18 -9.78
C ARG A 353 -1.55 16.13 -10.22
N LEU A 354 -2.30 15.55 -9.28
CA LEU A 354 -3.31 14.54 -9.54
C LEU A 354 -4.57 15.10 -10.18
N ALA A 355 -4.94 16.34 -9.85
CA ALA A 355 -6.12 17.01 -10.38
C ALA A 355 -5.94 17.63 -11.78
N ARG A 356 -4.71 17.69 -12.30
CA ARG A 356 -4.45 18.23 -13.66
C ARG A 356 -5.25 17.48 -14.71
N ALA A 357 -5.81 18.23 -15.66
CA ALA A 357 -6.51 17.68 -16.82
C ALA A 357 -5.55 16.86 -17.69
N ARG A 358 -5.98 15.68 -18.12
CA ARG A 358 -5.21 14.73 -18.94
C ARG A 358 -6.12 14.17 -20.03
N PRO A 359 -5.55 13.63 -21.13
CA PRO A 359 -6.32 12.83 -22.06
C PRO A 359 -7.02 11.69 -21.31
N PRO A 360 -8.22 11.27 -21.74
CA PRO A 360 -8.91 10.16 -21.12
C PRO A 360 -8.00 8.93 -21.09
N PRO A 361 -7.94 8.21 -19.95
CA PRO A 361 -7.00 7.12 -19.73
C PRO A 361 -7.05 6.04 -20.79
#